data_AF-A0A1L7D5R2-F1
#
_entry.id   AF-A0A1L7D5R2-F1
#
_cell.length_a   1.000
_cell.length_b   1.000
_cell.length_c   1.000
_cell.angle_alpha   90.00
_cell.angle_beta   90.00
_cell.angle_gamma   90.00
#
_symmetry.space_group_name_H-M   'P 1'
#
loop_
_entity.id
_entity.type
_entity.pdbx_description
1 polymer ?
#
loop_
_entity_poly.entity_id
_entity_poly.type
_entity_poly.pdbx_seq_one_letter_code
_entity_poly.pdbx_strand_id
1 'polypeptide(L)' 'MYGKFWSLLPGPVWLRAIVALIVAVAVFLLLMEVVFPWVSTLMPYNDVAV' A
#
# COMPACT_ATOMS: atom_id res chain seq x y z
N MET A 1 -13.97 11.51 18.46
CA MET A 1 -13.08 10.33 18.49
C MET A 1 -12.53 9.88 17.13
N TYR A 2 -12.48 10.75 16.09
CA TYR A 2 -11.57 10.60 14.93
C TYR A 2 -10.47 11.69 14.90
N GLY A 3 -10.58 12.68 15.79
CA GLY A 3 -9.67 13.84 15.83
C GLY A 3 -8.23 13.49 16.21
N LYS A 4 -7.99 12.42 16.99
CA LYS A 4 -6.63 12.04 17.41
C LYS A 4 -5.75 11.55 16.25
N PHE A 5 -6.35 10.79 15.31
CA PHE A 5 -5.64 10.30 14.13
C PHE A 5 -5.31 11.46 13.18
N TRP A 6 -6.24 12.41 13.05
CA TRP A 6 -6.00 13.62 12.28
C TRP A 6 -5.02 14.56 12.96
N SER A 7 -5.01 14.69 14.29
CA SER A 7 -4.10 15.60 15.01
C SER A 7 -2.63 15.17 15.04
N LEU A 8 -2.34 13.89 14.76
CA LEU A 8 -0.96 13.35 14.71
C LEU A 8 -0.19 13.79 13.47
N LEU A 9 -0.89 14.13 12.39
CA LEU A 9 -0.26 14.57 11.16
C LEU A 9 0.00 16.09 11.23
N PRO A 10 1.26 16.56 11.19
CA PRO A 10 1.54 18.00 11.20
C PRO A 10 1.03 18.64 9.90
N GLY A 11 0.38 19.80 10.01
CA GLY A 11 0.00 20.62 8.87
C GLY A 11 -1.51 20.70 8.55
N PRO A 12 -1.86 21.51 7.54
CA PRO A 12 -3.24 21.78 7.14
C PRO A 12 -3.92 20.52 6.56
N VAL A 13 -5.27 20.53 6.54
CA VAL A 13 -6.10 19.37 6.20
C VAL A 13 -5.74 18.73 4.86
N TRP A 14 -5.39 19.55 3.87
CA TRP A 14 -4.98 19.09 2.54
C TRP A 14 -3.64 18.34 2.55
N LEU A 15 -2.68 18.77 3.37
CA LEU A 15 -1.36 18.16 3.46
C LEU A 15 -1.45 16.76 4.09
N ARG A 16 -2.33 16.61 5.08
CA ARG A 16 -2.66 15.30 5.68
C ARG A 16 -3.26 14.33 4.65
N ALA A 17 -4.17 14.83 3.81
CA ALA A 17 -4.77 14.03 2.75
C ALA A 17 -3.74 13.60 1.69
N ILE A 18 -2.83 14.49 1.29
CA ILE A 18 -1.74 14.17 0.37
C ILE A 18 -0.82 13.10 0.96
N VAL A 19 -0.38 13.26 2.22
CA VAL A 19 0.48 12.28 2.88
C VAL A 19 -0.21 10.92 2.99
N ALA A 20 -1.49 10.88 3.39
CA ALA A 20 -2.24 9.64 3.43
C ALA A 20 -2.35 8.97 2.05
N LEU A 21 -2.54 9.77 0.99
CA LEU A 21 -2.61 9.28 -0.38
C LEU A 21 -1.25 8.73 -0.84
N ILE A 22 -0.15 9.41 -0.54
CA ILE A 22 1.21 8.94 -0.83
C ILE A 22 1.47 7.61 -0.13
N VAL A 23 1.13 7.49 1.15
CA VAL A 23 1.29 6.25 1.91
C VAL A 23 0.46 5.12 1.30
N ALA A 24 -0.79 5.39 0.92
CA ALA A 24 -1.64 4.41 0.27
C ALA A 24 -1.05 3.93 -1.08
N VAL A 25 -0.56 4.85 -1.91
CA VAL A 25 0.10 4.52 -3.18
C VAL A 25 1.39 3.74 -2.95
N ALA A 26 2.21 4.14 -1.98
CA ALA A 26 3.44 3.43 -1.64
C ALA A 26 3.17 1.98 -1.19
N VAL A 27 2.15 1.77 -0.35
CA VAL A 27 1.74 0.42 0.06
C VAL A 27 1.21 -0.38 -1.12
N PHE A 28 0.39 0.23 -1.99
CA PHE A 28 -0.11 -0.42 -3.20
C PHE A 28 1.03 -0.87 -4.13
N LEU A 29 2.00 0.01 -4.39
CA LEU A 29 3.16 -0.32 -5.23
C LEU A 29 4.03 -1.40 -4.58
N LEU A 30 4.28 -1.33 -3.27
CA LEU A 30 5.02 -2.36 -2.55
C LEU A 30 4.33 -3.74 -2.65
N LEU A 31 3.00 -3.76 -2.54
CA LEU A 31 2.24 -5.00 -2.71
C LEU A 31 2.37 -5.54 -4.14
N MET A 32 2.33 -4.68 -5.16
CA MET A 32 2.42 -5.09 -6.56
C MET A 32 3.85 -5.48 -6.99
N GLU A 33 4.87 -4.79 -6.51
CA GLU A 33 6.27 -5.00 -6.93
C GLU A 33 7.01 -6.05 -6.10
N VAL A 34 6.61 -6.27 -4.84
CA VAL A 34 7.33 -7.18 -3.93
C VAL A 34 6.46 -8.36 -3.52
N VAL A 35 5.26 -8.08 -3.00
CA VAL A 35 4.42 -9.14 -2.43
C VAL A 35 3.81 -10.01 -3.53
N PHE A 36 3.33 -9.41 -4.62
CA PHE A 36 2.73 -10.15 -5.72
C PHE A 36 3.72 -11.10 -6.41
N PRO A 37 4.98 -10.72 -6.73
CA PRO A 37 5.96 -11.67 -7.27
C PRO A 37 6.32 -12.80 -6.31
N TRP A 38 6.33 -12.53 -5.01
CA TRP A 38 6.57 -13.59 -4.02
C TRP A 38 5.39 -14.56 -3.95
N VAL A 39 4.16 -14.04 -3.84
CA VAL A 39 2.93 -14.84 -3.80
C VAL A 39 2.74 -15.61 -5.11
N SER A 40 3.09 -15.02 -6.25
CA SER A 40 2.94 -15.68 -7.54
C SER A 40 3.71 -16.99 -7.59
N THR A 41 4.92 -17.08 -7.01
CA THR A 41 5.70 -18.34 -6.96
C THR A 41 4.97 -19.49 -6.26
N LEU A 42 4.07 -19.18 -5.32
CA LEU A 42 3.31 -20.17 -4.55
C LEU A 42 2.00 -20.56 -5.24
N MET A 43 1.62 -19.88 -6.32
CA MET A 43 0.39 -20.18 -7.03
C MET A 43 0.58 -21.43 -7.92
N PRO A 44 -0.37 -22.38 -7.89
CA PRO A 44 -0.29 -23.66 -8.60
C PRO A 44 -0.48 -23.53 -10.13
N TYR A 45 -0.40 -22.33 -10.68
CA TYR A 45 -0.54 -22.01 -12.10
C TYR A 45 0.80 -21.81 -12.82
N ASN A 46 1.92 -21.77 -12.10
CA ASN A 46 3.25 -21.57 -12.70
C ASN A 46 3.85 -22.83 -13.33
N ASP A 47 3.24 -23.99 -13.08
CA ASP A 47 3.67 -25.26 -13.64
C ASP A 47 2.96 -25.47 -14.98
N VAL A 48 3.38 -24.72 -16.00
CA VAL A 48 3.00 -25.03 -17.38
C VAL A 48 3.78 -26.28 -17.81
N ALA A 49 3.15 -27.44 -17.65
CA ALA A 49 3.64 -28.69 -18.22
C ALA A 49 3.80 -28.51 -19.74
N VAL A 50 5.05 -28.41 -20.19
CA VAL A 50 5.45 -28.60 -21.59
C VAL A 50 5.58 -30.09 -21.88
#